data_AF-A0AA47M7G8-F1
#
_entry.id   AF-A0AA47M7G8-F1
#
_cell.length_a   1.000
_cell.length_b   1.000
_cell.length_c   1.000
_cell.angle_alpha   90.00
_cell.angle_beta   90.00
_cell.angle_gamma   90.00
#
_symmetry.space_group_name_H-M   'P 1'
#
loop_
_entity.id
_entity.type
_entity.pdbx_description
1 polymer ?
#
loop_
_entity_poly.entity_id
_entity_poly.type
_entity_poly.pdbx_seq_one_letter_code
_entity_poly.pdbx_strand_id
1 'polypeptide(L)'
;MNTVVRKSLKSGTRVLIPRRTGSDRQVSWRAGINAFDRQVSSWGAGMNVIDRQMSGRAGMNVFDRQVSRGAGLNVFDRQVSSWEAGMNVLDRQVSRGAGLNVIDRQMSGRAGMNVFDRQVSRGAGLNVIDRQMSGRAGMNVFDRQVSRGAGLNVIDRQMSGRAGMNVFDRQVSRGAGLNVIDRQMSGRAGMNVFDRQMKRKQRKWAAALQGSHNYDYLRDEVGSRVADRVYDIARTFPLALDVGCGKSHIAQHLTKEVVERLVLADTSEDSLNQRRGCEIPTRCVLADEEFLPFPENTFDLVLSSMSLHWINDLPGAFKQIQAVLKPDGVFIGAVVGGETLYQLRCSLQLAETEREGGFSPHISPYTAVSDLGNLLGQAGFNMLTVDLDEIQVDYPSIFEVMTDLQGMGESNCAWNRKSVLHRDSMLAAAAIYREMYGHPDGSVPATFDILYMIGWKPHESQAKPAKRGSATVSFSDLSKVGHTVAKETP
;
A
#
# COMPACT_ATOMS: atom_id res chain seq x y z
N MET A 1 -59.69 -18.44 -41.92
CA MET A 1 -58.31 -17.90 -42.01
C MET A 1 -57.93 -17.24 -40.70
N ASN A 2 -57.07 -17.88 -39.91
CA ASN A 2 -55.89 -17.28 -39.29
C ASN A 2 -55.25 -18.31 -38.34
N THR A 3 -54.06 -18.73 -38.73
CA THR A 3 -53.33 -19.89 -38.21
C THR A 3 -52.72 -19.61 -36.84
N VAL A 4 -52.98 -20.50 -35.88
CA VAL A 4 -52.32 -20.53 -34.56
C VAL A 4 -50.97 -21.24 -34.72
N VAL A 5 -49.85 -20.55 -34.48
CA VAL A 5 -48.54 -21.21 -34.31
C VAL A 5 -48.31 -21.40 -32.82
N ARG A 6 -48.51 -22.62 -32.32
CA ARG A 6 -48.04 -23.06 -31.00
C ARG A 6 -46.59 -23.53 -31.14
N LYS A 7 -45.63 -22.81 -30.55
CA LYS A 7 -44.31 -23.35 -30.26
C LYS A 7 -44.20 -23.60 -28.76
N SER A 8 -44.18 -24.87 -28.38
CA SER A 8 -43.87 -25.32 -27.02
C SER A 8 -42.36 -25.20 -26.81
N LEU A 9 -41.95 -24.37 -25.83
CA LEU A 9 -40.62 -24.46 -25.23
C LEU A 9 -40.79 -25.14 -23.88
N LYS A 10 -40.15 -26.31 -23.72
CA LYS A 10 -40.07 -27.07 -22.48
C LYS A 10 -39.10 -26.38 -21.51
N SER A 11 -39.62 -25.48 -20.68
CA SER A 11 -39.22 -25.25 -19.27
C SER A 11 -39.94 -24.02 -18.73
N GLY A 12 -40.80 -24.21 -17.72
CA GLY A 12 -41.14 -23.29 -16.61
C GLY A 12 -41.58 -21.84 -16.82
N THR A 13 -41.30 -21.13 -17.90
CA THR A 13 -41.49 -19.68 -18.01
C THR A 13 -42.58 -19.36 -19.04
N ARG A 14 -43.75 -18.93 -18.55
CA ARG A 14 -44.81 -18.39 -19.42
C ARG A 14 -44.47 -16.95 -19.80
N VAL A 15 -43.96 -16.73 -21.02
CA VAL A 15 -43.89 -15.41 -21.64
C VAL A 15 -45.24 -15.16 -22.33
N LEU A 16 -46.07 -14.27 -21.76
CA LEU A 16 -47.32 -13.84 -22.39
C LEU A 16 -47.07 -12.50 -23.10
N ILE A 17 -47.11 -12.50 -24.43
CA ILE A 17 -47.03 -11.29 -25.25
C ILE A 17 -48.46 -10.85 -25.60
N PRO A 18 -48.98 -9.71 -25.11
CA PRO A 18 -50.34 -9.27 -25.46
C PRO A 18 -50.40 -8.82 -26.93
N ARG A 19 -51.41 -9.29 -27.69
CA ARG A 19 -51.77 -8.67 -28.97
C ARG A 19 -52.36 -7.29 -28.71
N ARG A 20 -51.87 -6.27 -29.42
CA ARG A 20 -52.41 -4.89 -29.40
C ARG A 20 -53.85 -4.86 -29.89
N THR A 21 -54.81 -4.86 -28.97
CA THR A 21 -56.17 -4.34 -29.17
C THR A 21 -56.53 -3.47 -27.97
N GLY A 22 -57.23 -2.36 -28.24
CA GLY A 22 -57.27 -1.16 -27.40
C GLY A 22 -57.82 -1.32 -25.98
N SER A 23 -57.37 -0.35 -25.16
CA SER A 23 -58.03 0.21 -23.97
C SER A 23 -58.56 -0.75 -22.91
N ASP A 24 -57.69 -1.25 -22.05
CA ASP A 24 -57.89 -1.12 -20.60
C ASP A 24 -56.56 -1.15 -19.82
N ARG A 25 -56.50 -0.35 -18.75
CA ARG A 25 -55.29 0.10 -18.04
C ARG A 25 -55.28 -0.52 -16.63
N GLN A 26 -54.10 -0.92 -16.13
CA GLN A 26 -53.81 -1.60 -14.86
C GLN A 26 -53.87 -3.13 -14.91
N VAL A 27 -52.69 -3.75 -14.74
CA VAL A 27 -52.54 -5.20 -14.56
C VAL A 27 -52.09 -5.47 -13.11
N SER A 28 -52.77 -6.39 -12.43
CA SER A 28 -52.51 -6.80 -11.04
C SER A 28 -52.32 -8.32 -10.95
N TRP A 29 -51.09 -8.83 -11.06
CA TRP A 29 -50.77 -10.24 -10.79
C TRP A 29 -49.40 -10.43 -10.13
N ARG A 30 -49.22 -11.56 -9.43
CA ARG A 30 -47.92 -12.16 -9.10
C ARG A 30 -47.47 -13.01 -10.29
N ALA A 31 -46.63 -12.46 -11.16
CA ALA A 31 -46.13 -13.13 -12.36
C ALA A 31 -44.59 -13.13 -12.41
N GLY A 32 -44.01 -14.13 -13.07
CA GLY A 32 -42.55 -14.23 -13.22
C GLY A 32 -41.94 -13.10 -14.07
N ILE A 33 -42.56 -12.75 -15.21
CA ILE A 33 -42.11 -11.68 -16.12
C ILE A 33 -43.32 -10.88 -16.60
N ASN A 34 -43.21 -9.55 -16.56
CA ASN A 34 -44.18 -8.60 -17.09
C ASN A 34 -43.57 -7.75 -18.23
N ALA A 35 -44.34 -7.42 -19.28
CA ALA A 35 -43.80 -6.63 -20.39
C ALA A 35 -44.84 -5.85 -21.23
N PHE A 36 -44.42 -4.69 -21.73
CA PHE A 36 -45.15 -3.80 -22.67
C PHE A 36 -46.42 -3.12 -22.10
N ASP A 37 -46.48 -2.90 -20.80
CA ASP A 37 -47.63 -2.29 -20.14
C ASP A 37 -47.55 -0.77 -20.07
N ARG A 38 -48.73 -0.15 -20.10
CA ARG A 38 -48.86 1.31 -19.98
C ARG A 38 -48.73 1.78 -18.53
N GLN A 39 -49.17 0.97 -17.58
CA GLN A 39 -49.10 1.25 -16.14
C GLN A 39 -49.21 -0.05 -15.37
N VAL A 40 -48.24 -0.32 -14.49
CA VAL A 40 -48.23 -1.52 -13.64
C VAL A 40 -48.28 -1.09 -12.17
N SER A 41 -49.27 -1.61 -11.46
CA SER A 41 -49.54 -1.31 -10.04
C SER A 41 -49.60 -2.55 -9.14
N SER A 42 -49.00 -3.67 -9.56
CA SER A 42 -49.05 -4.93 -8.79
C SER A 42 -47.88 -5.12 -7.81
N TRP A 43 -48.13 -5.92 -6.77
CA TRP A 43 -47.12 -6.42 -5.84
C TRP A 43 -46.60 -7.80 -6.29
N GLY A 44 -45.29 -7.95 -6.44
CA GLY A 44 -44.62 -9.26 -6.52
C GLY A 44 -44.37 -9.82 -7.91
N ALA A 45 -44.01 -8.97 -8.88
CA ALA A 45 -43.46 -9.42 -10.16
C ALA A 45 -41.96 -9.75 -10.02
N GLY A 46 -41.52 -10.85 -10.64
CA GLY A 46 -40.10 -11.23 -10.68
C GLY A 46 -39.26 -10.26 -11.52
N MET A 47 -39.71 -9.96 -12.74
CA MET A 47 -39.04 -9.05 -13.68
C MET A 47 -40.05 -8.23 -14.50
N ASN A 48 -39.81 -6.93 -14.69
CA ASN A 48 -40.58 -6.05 -15.59
C ASN A 48 -39.71 -5.58 -16.75
N VAL A 49 -40.30 -5.47 -17.95
CA VAL A 49 -39.57 -5.20 -19.19
C VAL A 49 -40.35 -4.25 -20.11
N ILE A 50 -39.80 -3.07 -20.41
CA ILE A 50 -40.33 -2.11 -21.42
C ILE A 50 -41.72 -1.54 -21.03
N ASP A 51 -41.90 -1.20 -19.75
CA ASP A 51 -43.14 -0.60 -19.24
C ASP A 51 -43.07 0.94 -19.24
N ARG A 52 -44.21 1.61 -19.51
CA ARG A 52 -44.26 3.08 -19.56
C ARG A 52 -44.22 3.73 -18.18
N GLN A 53 -44.74 3.06 -17.16
CA GLN A 53 -44.80 3.57 -15.79
C GLN A 53 -44.97 2.41 -14.79
N MET A 54 -43.95 2.22 -13.95
CA MET A 54 -43.94 1.23 -12.87
C MET A 54 -44.18 1.89 -11.51
N SER A 55 -45.23 1.44 -10.81
CA SER A 55 -45.57 1.90 -9.45
C SER A 55 -45.58 0.80 -8.38
N GLY A 56 -45.32 -0.46 -8.78
CA GLY A 56 -45.21 -1.62 -7.88
C GLY A 56 -43.77 -1.91 -7.42
N ARG A 57 -43.59 -2.89 -6.52
CA ARG A 57 -42.28 -3.46 -6.15
C ARG A 57 -41.98 -4.70 -6.99
N ALA A 58 -40.76 -4.80 -7.52
CA ALA A 58 -40.32 -5.89 -8.39
C ALA A 58 -38.93 -6.41 -8.02
N GLY A 59 -38.60 -7.63 -8.44
CA GLY A 59 -37.24 -8.14 -8.33
C GLY A 59 -36.27 -7.37 -9.23
N MET A 60 -36.66 -7.17 -10.50
CA MET A 60 -35.85 -6.51 -11.52
C MET A 60 -36.71 -5.67 -12.48
N ASN A 61 -36.23 -4.49 -12.87
CA ASN A 61 -36.80 -3.65 -13.92
C ASN A 61 -35.80 -3.50 -15.07
N VAL A 62 -36.27 -3.55 -16.31
CA VAL A 62 -35.43 -3.46 -17.51
C VAL A 62 -36.09 -2.62 -18.60
N PHE A 63 -35.42 -1.59 -19.11
CA PHE A 63 -35.91 -0.71 -20.20
C PHE A 63 -37.21 0.06 -19.91
N ASP A 64 -37.51 0.31 -18.64
CA ASP A 64 -38.70 1.04 -18.23
C ASP A 64 -38.53 2.56 -18.41
N ARG A 65 -39.63 3.22 -18.80
CA ARG A 65 -39.62 4.67 -19.03
C ARG A 65 -39.59 5.47 -17.73
N GLN A 66 -40.18 4.93 -16.67
CA GLN A 66 -40.27 5.55 -15.35
C GLN A 66 -40.54 4.51 -14.25
N VAL A 67 -39.63 4.42 -13.28
CA VAL A 67 -39.73 3.54 -12.08
C VAL A 67 -39.92 4.40 -10.84
N SER A 68 -41.02 4.21 -10.12
CA SER A 68 -41.41 5.07 -8.98
C SER A 68 -41.43 4.39 -7.60
N ARG A 69 -41.27 3.06 -7.52
CA ARG A 69 -41.11 2.30 -6.26
C ARG A 69 -40.04 1.21 -6.42
N GLY A 70 -39.43 0.81 -5.30
CA GLY A 70 -38.16 0.08 -5.26
C GLY A 70 -38.16 -1.28 -5.93
N ALA A 71 -37.04 -1.60 -6.57
CA ALA A 71 -36.71 -2.92 -7.09
C ALA A 71 -35.31 -3.34 -6.62
N GLY A 72 -35.05 -4.65 -6.58
CA GLY A 72 -33.70 -5.15 -6.26
C GLY A 72 -32.65 -4.67 -7.26
N LEU A 73 -33.01 -4.65 -8.54
CA LEU A 73 -32.14 -4.25 -9.65
C LEU A 73 -32.92 -3.44 -10.70
N ASN A 74 -32.37 -2.29 -11.13
CA ASN A 74 -32.84 -1.52 -12.29
C ASN A 74 -31.76 -1.55 -13.39
N VAL A 75 -32.15 -1.76 -14.64
CA VAL A 75 -31.22 -1.85 -15.78
C VAL A 75 -31.76 -1.14 -17.03
N PHE A 76 -31.00 -0.20 -17.60
CA PHE A 76 -31.38 0.54 -18.82
C PHE A 76 -32.68 1.37 -18.71
N ASP A 77 -33.06 1.76 -17.51
CA ASP A 77 -34.25 2.55 -17.26
C ASP A 77 -34.02 4.04 -17.57
N ARG A 78 -35.06 4.69 -18.08
CA ARG A 78 -34.96 6.08 -18.52
C ARG A 78 -35.01 7.07 -17.36
N GLN A 79 -35.70 6.71 -16.28
CA GLN A 79 -35.85 7.52 -15.08
C GLN A 79 -36.22 6.65 -13.87
N VAL A 80 -35.34 6.59 -12.87
CA VAL A 80 -35.55 5.87 -11.61
C VAL A 80 -35.71 6.89 -10.47
N SER A 81 -36.81 6.81 -9.72
CA SER A 81 -37.11 7.72 -8.60
C SER A 81 -37.48 7.00 -7.30
N SER A 82 -37.21 5.70 -7.20
CA SER A 82 -37.55 4.85 -6.05
C SER A 82 -36.68 5.07 -4.80
N TRP A 83 -37.20 4.73 -3.61
CA TRP A 83 -36.55 4.98 -2.30
C TRP A 83 -35.57 3.89 -1.84
N GLU A 84 -35.54 2.72 -2.48
CA GLU A 84 -34.87 1.52 -1.93
C GLU A 84 -34.44 0.59 -3.07
N ALA A 85 -33.59 1.08 -3.99
CA ALA A 85 -33.01 0.21 -5.00
C ALA A 85 -31.73 -0.44 -4.46
N GLY A 86 -31.58 -1.75 -4.67
CA GLY A 86 -30.35 -2.46 -4.34
C GLY A 86 -29.21 -2.01 -5.26
N MET A 87 -29.44 -2.08 -6.58
CA MET A 87 -28.47 -1.70 -7.60
C MET A 87 -29.14 -1.06 -8.83
N ASN A 88 -28.50 -0.04 -9.40
CA ASN A 88 -28.85 0.58 -10.68
C ASN A 88 -27.71 0.38 -11.68
N VAL A 89 -28.04 0.07 -12.94
CA VAL A 89 -27.05 -0.22 -13.98
C VAL A 89 -27.49 0.39 -15.33
N LEU A 90 -26.64 1.25 -15.92
CA LEU A 90 -26.85 1.84 -17.25
C LEU A 90 -28.14 2.67 -17.39
N ASP A 91 -28.60 3.26 -16.29
CA ASP A 91 -29.79 4.10 -16.25
C ASP A 91 -29.49 5.53 -16.73
N ARG A 92 -30.47 6.14 -17.37
CA ARG A 92 -30.29 7.48 -17.95
C ARG A 92 -30.33 8.59 -16.89
N GLN A 93 -31.20 8.43 -15.89
CA GLN A 93 -31.41 9.40 -14.81
C GLN A 93 -31.88 8.69 -13.54
N VAL A 94 -31.12 8.79 -12.45
CA VAL A 94 -31.53 8.28 -11.13
C VAL A 94 -31.64 9.43 -10.13
N SER A 95 -32.82 9.56 -9.54
CA SER A 95 -33.21 10.74 -8.77
C SER A 95 -33.02 10.57 -7.26
N ARG A 96 -32.97 9.34 -6.78
CA ARG A 96 -32.93 8.93 -5.35
C ARG A 96 -31.98 7.74 -5.17
N GLY A 97 -31.46 7.57 -3.96
CA GLY A 97 -30.29 6.73 -3.68
C GLY A 97 -30.49 5.22 -3.88
N ALA A 98 -29.39 4.52 -4.14
CA ALA A 98 -29.28 3.07 -4.16
C ALA A 98 -28.02 2.62 -3.40
N GLY A 99 -27.94 1.33 -3.09
CA GLY A 99 -26.72 0.75 -2.52
C GLY A 99 -25.52 0.89 -3.46
N LEU A 100 -25.73 0.63 -4.76
CA LEU A 100 -24.69 0.58 -5.79
C LEU A 100 -25.21 1.13 -7.12
N ASN A 101 -24.47 2.06 -7.74
CA ASN A 101 -24.75 2.54 -9.11
C ASN A 101 -23.59 2.21 -10.05
N VAL A 102 -23.90 1.74 -11.25
CA VAL A 102 -22.90 1.30 -12.25
C VAL A 102 -23.21 1.88 -13.63
N ILE A 103 -22.33 2.76 -14.12
CA ILE A 103 -22.35 3.28 -15.49
C ILE A 103 -23.63 4.08 -15.79
N ASP A 104 -24.11 4.87 -14.83
CA ASP A 104 -25.28 5.71 -15.00
C ASP A 104 -24.92 7.07 -15.65
N ARG A 105 -25.83 7.59 -16.48
CA ARG A 105 -25.56 8.84 -17.22
C ARG A 105 -25.67 10.09 -16.35
N GLN A 106 -26.59 10.10 -15.38
CA GLN A 106 -26.83 11.25 -14.52
C GLN A 106 -27.43 10.83 -13.16
N MET A 107 -26.68 11.07 -12.09
CA MET A 107 -27.06 10.74 -10.71
C MET A 107 -27.31 12.00 -9.88
N SER A 108 -28.48 12.10 -9.23
CA SER A 108 -28.80 13.21 -8.31
C SER A 108 -29.09 12.79 -6.85
N GLY A 109 -29.10 11.49 -6.53
CA GLY A 109 -29.28 10.94 -5.18
C GLY A 109 -27.95 10.71 -4.42
N ARG A 110 -28.02 10.29 -3.14
CA ARG A 110 -26.85 9.78 -2.37
C ARG A 110 -26.75 8.26 -2.56
N ALA A 111 -25.55 7.72 -2.72
CA ALA A 111 -25.34 6.27 -2.89
C ALA A 111 -24.30 5.73 -1.91
N GLY A 112 -24.34 4.41 -1.66
CA GLY A 112 -23.25 3.72 -0.97
C GLY A 112 -21.96 3.76 -1.80
N MET A 113 -22.06 3.31 -3.05
CA MET A 113 -20.94 3.27 -4.00
C MET A 113 -21.38 3.64 -5.43
N ASN A 114 -20.56 4.42 -6.13
CA ASN A 114 -20.70 4.72 -7.55
C ASN A 114 -19.51 4.18 -8.34
N VAL A 115 -19.76 3.64 -9.53
CA VAL A 115 -18.73 3.05 -10.39
C VAL A 115 -18.99 3.46 -11.86
N PHE A 116 -18.05 4.16 -12.50
CA PHE A 116 -18.08 4.55 -13.92
C PHE A 116 -19.21 5.52 -14.34
N ASP A 117 -19.69 6.38 -13.46
CA ASP A 117 -20.76 7.33 -13.76
C ASP A 117 -20.28 8.54 -14.57
N ARG A 118 -21.13 9.02 -15.48
CA ARG A 118 -20.79 10.17 -16.32
C ARG A 118 -20.88 11.50 -15.56
N GLN A 119 -21.86 11.64 -14.67
CA GLN A 119 -22.12 12.84 -13.87
C GLN A 119 -22.81 12.51 -12.54
N VAL A 120 -22.19 12.88 -11.42
CA VAL A 120 -22.78 12.71 -10.06
C VAL A 120 -22.95 14.06 -9.36
N SER A 121 -24.15 14.31 -8.83
CA SER A 121 -24.58 15.61 -8.30
C SER A 121 -24.65 15.69 -6.78
N ARG A 122 -24.73 14.55 -6.07
CA ARG A 122 -24.78 14.46 -4.59
C ARG A 122 -23.90 13.30 -4.11
N GLY A 123 -23.40 13.41 -2.87
CA GLY A 123 -22.29 12.61 -2.34
C GLY A 123 -22.54 11.10 -2.20
N ALA A 124 -21.45 10.33 -2.20
CA ALA A 124 -21.42 8.89 -1.96
C ALA A 124 -20.31 8.50 -0.95
N GLY A 125 -20.40 7.30 -0.40
CA GLY A 125 -19.34 6.74 0.47
C GLY A 125 -18.04 6.52 -0.30
N LEU A 126 -18.14 5.92 -1.49
CA LEU A 126 -17.01 5.57 -2.34
C LEU A 126 -17.34 5.80 -3.83
N ASN A 127 -16.45 6.47 -4.56
CA ASN A 127 -16.54 6.65 -6.02
C ASN A 127 -15.35 6.00 -6.72
N VAL A 128 -15.62 5.29 -7.82
CA VAL A 128 -14.60 4.60 -8.63
C VAL A 128 -14.76 4.97 -10.11
N ILE A 129 -13.77 5.68 -10.66
CA ILE A 129 -13.60 5.94 -12.10
C ILE A 129 -14.74 6.80 -12.70
N ASP A 130 -15.10 7.91 -12.04
CA ASP A 130 -16.14 8.81 -12.53
C ASP A 130 -15.58 9.92 -13.45
N ARG A 131 -16.38 10.30 -14.46
CA ARG A 131 -15.94 11.30 -15.46
C ARG A 131 -16.05 12.74 -14.95
N GLN A 132 -17.06 13.06 -14.14
CA GLN A 132 -17.31 14.41 -13.64
C GLN A 132 -18.11 14.39 -12.33
N MET A 133 -17.48 14.84 -11.24
CA MET A 133 -18.06 14.83 -9.89
C MET A 133 -18.33 16.24 -9.36
N SER A 134 -19.54 16.49 -8.84
CA SER A 134 -19.92 17.79 -8.23
C SER A 134 -20.36 17.72 -6.75
N GLY A 135 -20.48 16.51 -6.18
CA GLY A 135 -20.80 16.26 -4.75
C GLY A 135 -19.57 16.05 -3.85
N ARG A 136 -19.77 15.83 -2.54
CA ARG A 136 -18.70 15.44 -1.57
C ARG A 136 -18.66 13.92 -1.39
N ALA A 137 -17.48 13.32 -1.28
CA ALA A 137 -17.33 11.87 -1.10
C ALA A 137 -16.46 11.51 0.12
N GLY A 138 -16.62 10.29 0.64
CA GLY A 138 -15.68 9.73 1.62
C GLY A 138 -14.32 9.43 0.98
N MET A 139 -14.34 8.71 -0.15
CA MET A 139 -13.16 8.31 -0.90
C MET A 139 -13.41 8.37 -2.43
N ASN A 140 -12.45 8.90 -3.18
CA ASN A 140 -12.42 8.87 -4.64
C ASN A 140 -11.23 8.05 -5.15
N VAL A 141 -11.45 7.26 -6.19
CA VAL A 141 -10.43 6.40 -6.81
C VAL A 141 -10.54 6.53 -8.35
N PHE A 142 -9.49 7.04 -9.01
CA PHE A 142 -9.38 7.21 -10.48
C PHE A 142 -10.34 8.21 -11.16
N ASP A 143 -10.66 9.35 -10.55
CA ASP A 143 -11.59 10.30 -11.16
C ASP A 143 -10.92 11.23 -12.18
N ARG A 144 -11.65 11.53 -13.27
CA ARG A 144 -11.13 12.42 -14.33
C ARG A 144 -11.22 13.90 -13.94
N GLN A 145 -12.28 14.30 -13.24
CA GLN A 145 -12.52 15.68 -12.79
C GLN A 145 -13.40 15.72 -11.51
N VAL A 146 -12.87 16.26 -10.41
CA VAL A 146 -13.60 16.44 -9.14
C VAL A 146 -13.76 17.92 -8.79
N SER A 147 -15.01 18.36 -8.60
CA SER A 147 -15.37 19.78 -8.41
C SER A 147 -15.53 20.20 -6.94
N ARG A 148 -15.77 19.27 -6.01
CA ARG A 148 -15.95 19.52 -4.56
C ARG A 148 -15.36 18.36 -3.73
N GLY A 149 -14.87 18.69 -2.52
CA GLY A 149 -13.91 17.88 -1.75
C GLY A 149 -14.31 16.48 -1.28
N ALA A 150 -13.28 15.66 -1.04
CA ALA A 150 -13.35 14.31 -0.46
C ALA A 150 -12.34 14.12 0.69
N GLY A 151 -12.55 13.11 1.53
CA GLY A 151 -11.64 12.75 2.63
C GLY A 151 -10.31 12.18 2.15
N LEU A 152 -10.36 11.28 1.16
CA LEU A 152 -9.22 10.63 0.51
C LEU A 152 -9.40 10.64 -1.02
N ASN A 153 -8.35 10.99 -1.76
CA ASN A 153 -8.28 10.84 -3.21
C ASN A 153 -7.10 9.94 -3.60
N VAL A 154 -7.35 8.98 -4.49
CA VAL A 154 -6.35 8.04 -5.01
C VAL A 154 -6.31 8.13 -6.54
N ILE A 155 -5.22 8.68 -7.08
CA ILE A 155 -4.88 8.73 -8.52
C ILE A 155 -5.87 9.57 -9.38
N ASP A 156 -5.94 10.89 -9.14
CA ASP A 156 -6.80 11.78 -9.93
C ASP A 156 -6.04 12.56 -11.03
N ARG A 157 -6.72 12.81 -12.17
CA ARG A 157 -6.08 13.46 -13.34
C ARG A 157 -6.12 14.99 -13.29
N GLN A 158 -7.19 15.59 -12.77
CA GLN A 158 -7.37 17.05 -12.65
C GLN A 158 -8.32 17.40 -11.50
N MET A 159 -7.89 18.30 -10.60
CA MET A 159 -8.65 18.71 -9.41
C MET A 159 -9.03 20.20 -9.44
N SER A 160 -10.13 20.58 -8.78
CA SER A 160 -10.46 21.99 -8.49
C SER A 160 -11.03 22.24 -7.08
N GLY A 161 -11.11 21.21 -6.21
CA GLY A 161 -11.67 21.26 -4.85
C GLY A 161 -10.66 20.95 -3.73
N ARG A 162 -11.05 21.16 -2.45
CA ARG A 162 -10.22 20.90 -1.26
C ARG A 162 -10.34 19.43 -0.79
N ALA A 163 -9.24 18.76 -0.45
CA ALA A 163 -9.23 17.36 0.03
C ALA A 163 -8.43 17.18 1.33
N GLY A 164 -8.76 16.14 2.11
CA GLY A 164 -8.02 15.78 3.33
C GLY A 164 -6.63 15.20 3.02
N MET A 165 -6.56 14.26 2.08
CA MET A 165 -5.32 13.58 1.66
C MET A 165 -5.39 13.17 0.17
N ASN A 166 -4.33 13.44 -0.59
CA ASN A 166 -4.16 13.02 -1.98
C ASN A 166 -3.01 12.00 -2.09
N VAL A 167 -3.19 10.95 -2.88
CA VAL A 167 -2.19 9.90 -3.16
C VAL A 167 -2.01 9.78 -4.68
N PHE A 168 -0.81 10.10 -5.19
CA PHE A 168 -0.41 10.12 -6.61
C PHE A 168 -1.09 11.18 -7.51
N ASP A 169 -0.79 12.47 -7.32
CA ASP A 169 -1.27 13.53 -8.23
C ASP A 169 -0.35 13.72 -9.46
N ARG A 170 -0.94 13.83 -10.65
CA ARG A 170 -0.21 14.19 -11.89
C ARG A 170 -0.09 15.70 -12.11
N GLN A 171 -1.02 16.52 -11.57
CA GLN A 171 -0.97 18.00 -11.57
C GLN A 171 -1.71 18.57 -10.35
N VAL A 172 -1.03 19.45 -9.59
CA VAL A 172 -1.48 20.00 -8.30
C VAL A 172 -2.61 21.03 -8.44
N SER A 173 -3.57 21.00 -7.50
CA SER A 173 -4.54 22.08 -7.26
C SER A 173 -4.49 22.54 -5.81
N ARG A 174 -4.46 23.86 -5.60
CA ARG A 174 -4.11 24.61 -4.36
C ARG A 174 -5.01 24.37 -3.11
N GLY A 175 -5.26 23.13 -2.66
CA GLY A 175 -6.19 22.94 -1.55
C GLY A 175 -6.23 21.62 -0.79
N ALA A 176 -5.22 20.76 -0.87
CA ALA A 176 -5.16 19.53 -0.05
C ALA A 176 -4.33 19.72 1.24
N GLY A 177 -4.70 19.03 2.32
CA GLY A 177 -3.98 19.04 3.61
C GLY A 177 -2.76 18.12 3.68
N LEU A 178 -2.66 17.12 2.79
CA LEU A 178 -1.55 16.17 2.72
C LEU A 178 -1.43 15.60 1.29
N ASN A 179 -0.23 15.63 0.70
CA ASN A 179 0.08 15.07 -0.63
C ASN A 179 1.11 13.95 -0.48
N VAL A 180 0.78 12.74 -0.94
CA VAL A 180 1.68 11.59 -0.96
C VAL A 180 2.10 11.32 -2.41
N ILE A 181 3.41 11.48 -2.67
CA ILE A 181 4.10 11.34 -3.97
C ILE A 181 3.75 12.46 -4.95
N ASP A 182 4.47 13.58 -4.83
CA ASP A 182 4.48 14.65 -5.82
C ASP A 182 5.71 14.52 -6.73
N ARG A 183 5.47 14.31 -8.03
CA ARG A 183 6.54 14.17 -9.04
C ARG A 183 7.17 15.51 -9.43
N GLN A 184 6.72 16.64 -8.87
CA GLN A 184 7.26 17.98 -9.14
C GLN A 184 7.39 18.86 -7.88
N MET A 185 8.05 18.37 -6.83
CA MET A 185 8.62 19.27 -5.81
C MET A 185 10.10 19.55 -6.12
N SER A 186 10.34 20.42 -7.09
CA SER A 186 11.63 21.10 -7.22
C SER A 186 11.65 22.30 -6.25
N GLY A 187 12.17 22.11 -5.04
CA GLY A 187 12.33 23.22 -4.08
C GLY A 187 13.07 22.84 -2.79
N ARG A 188 14.25 23.44 -2.59
CA ARG A 188 15.25 23.31 -1.51
C ARG A 188 14.79 23.53 -0.04
N ALA A 189 13.66 23.00 0.40
CA ALA A 189 13.34 22.88 1.83
C ALA A 189 13.02 21.41 2.15
N GLY A 190 13.91 20.75 2.89
CA GLY A 190 13.77 19.33 3.23
C GLY A 190 12.42 19.06 3.88
N MET A 191 11.63 18.15 3.29
CA MET A 191 10.36 17.73 3.86
C MET A 191 10.64 16.96 5.14
N ASN A 192 10.32 17.54 6.28
CA ASN A 192 10.48 16.89 7.58
C ASN A 192 9.28 15.96 7.82
N VAL A 193 9.45 14.68 7.49
CA VAL A 193 8.42 13.64 7.61
C VAL A 193 8.40 13.07 9.03
N PHE A 194 9.58 12.85 9.61
CA PHE A 194 9.78 12.16 10.87
C PHE A 194 10.17 13.11 12.01
N ASP A 195 9.47 12.99 13.13
CA ASP A 195 9.84 13.60 14.41
C ASP A 195 11.06 12.86 15.01
N ARG A 196 12.26 13.30 14.61
CA ARG A 196 13.54 12.74 15.06
C ARG A 196 13.71 12.80 16.58
N GLN A 197 13.12 13.79 17.26
CA GLN A 197 13.17 13.85 18.72
C GLN A 197 12.34 12.74 19.35
N MET A 198 11.14 12.50 18.84
CA MET A 198 10.33 11.35 19.27
C MET A 198 11.04 10.03 18.97
N LYS A 199 11.68 9.89 17.80
CA LYS A 199 12.44 8.68 17.47
C LYS A 199 13.55 8.39 18.47
N ARG A 200 14.32 9.41 18.86
CA ARG A 200 15.36 9.29 19.90
C ARG A 200 14.76 8.86 21.24
N LYS A 201 13.59 9.40 21.63
CA LYS A 201 12.88 8.99 22.85
C LYS A 201 12.44 7.53 22.79
N GLN A 202 11.90 7.07 21.66
CA GLN A 202 11.49 5.67 21.45
C GLN A 202 12.69 4.71 21.57
N ARG A 203 13.81 5.02 20.90
CA ARG A 203 15.05 4.22 20.98
C ARG A 203 15.57 4.15 22.42
N LYS A 204 15.63 5.29 23.10
CA LYS A 204 16.04 5.37 24.52
C LYS A 204 15.14 4.55 25.42
N TRP A 205 13.82 4.64 25.23
CA TRP A 205 12.85 3.87 26.00
C TRP A 205 13.01 2.37 25.76
N ALA A 206 13.10 1.93 24.50
CA ALA A 206 13.31 0.54 24.12
C ALA A 206 14.60 -0.04 24.73
N ALA A 207 15.70 0.72 24.69
CA ALA A 207 16.95 0.33 25.33
C ALA A 207 16.82 0.21 26.86
N ALA A 208 16.00 1.03 27.52
CA ALA A 208 15.82 1.01 28.97
C ALA A 208 14.88 -0.10 29.47
N LEU A 209 14.19 -0.83 28.58
CA LEU A 209 13.27 -1.89 28.98
C LEU A 209 14.00 -3.08 29.63
N GLN A 210 13.45 -3.57 30.75
CA GLN A 210 13.84 -4.86 31.28
C GLN A 210 13.45 -5.96 30.29
N GLY A 211 14.39 -6.86 29.97
CA GLY A 211 14.16 -7.89 28.96
C GLY A 211 14.12 -7.36 27.53
N SER A 212 14.76 -6.22 27.23
CA SER A 212 14.76 -5.62 25.89
C SER A 212 15.23 -6.57 24.78
N HIS A 213 16.02 -7.60 25.10
CA HIS A 213 16.45 -8.65 24.15
C HIS A 213 15.28 -9.47 23.59
N ASN A 214 14.15 -9.58 24.30
CA ASN A 214 12.96 -10.29 23.82
C ASN A 214 12.35 -9.66 22.57
N TYR A 215 12.64 -8.39 22.31
CA TYR A 215 12.14 -7.64 21.14
C TYR A 215 13.19 -7.52 20.04
N ASP A 216 14.41 -8.02 20.25
CA ASP A 216 15.51 -7.81 19.30
C ASP A 216 15.49 -8.81 18.13
N TYR A 217 14.62 -9.82 18.13
CA TYR A 217 14.64 -10.94 17.17
C TYR A 217 14.66 -10.50 15.70
N LEU A 218 13.86 -9.50 15.32
CA LEU A 218 13.83 -9.01 13.94
C LEU A 218 15.13 -8.30 13.56
N ARG A 219 15.72 -7.54 14.50
CA ARG A 219 17.02 -6.87 14.28
C ARG A 219 18.17 -7.88 14.23
N ASP A 220 18.09 -8.94 15.03
CA ASP A 220 19.07 -10.04 15.03
C ASP A 220 18.99 -10.80 13.69
N GLU A 221 17.79 -11.16 13.22
CA GLU A 221 17.58 -11.84 11.93
C GLU A 221 18.10 -10.99 10.75
N VAL A 222 17.70 -9.72 10.67
CA VAL A 222 18.17 -8.81 9.61
C VAL A 222 19.68 -8.54 9.74
N GLY A 223 20.19 -8.44 10.97
CA GLY A 223 21.62 -8.30 11.25
C GLY A 223 22.45 -9.46 10.71
N SER A 224 21.98 -10.70 10.89
CA SER A 224 22.60 -11.90 10.32
C SER A 224 22.61 -11.85 8.79
N ARG A 225 21.48 -11.50 8.15
CA ARG A 225 21.37 -11.42 6.69
C ARG A 225 22.22 -10.30 6.05
N VAL A 226 22.48 -9.23 6.80
CA VAL A 226 23.45 -8.19 6.39
C VAL A 226 24.87 -8.74 6.49
N ALA A 227 25.21 -9.48 7.55
CA ALA A 227 26.52 -10.11 7.70
C ALA A 227 26.79 -11.15 6.60
N ASP A 228 25.80 -11.96 6.23
CA ASP A 228 25.91 -12.91 5.10
C ASP A 228 26.33 -12.20 3.80
N ARG A 229 25.74 -11.04 3.51
CA ARG A 229 26.10 -10.21 2.35
C ARG A 229 27.50 -9.61 2.45
N VAL A 230 28.05 -9.43 3.65
CA VAL A 230 29.47 -9.08 3.82
C VAL A 230 30.35 -10.26 3.41
N TYR A 231 29.97 -11.49 3.80
CA TYR A 231 30.72 -12.71 3.48
C TYR A 231 30.67 -13.09 1.99
N ASP A 232 29.62 -12.71 1.27
CA ASP A 232 29.54 -12.87 -0.19
C ASP A 232 30.61 -12.08 -0.95
N ILE A 233 31.19 -11.07 -0.30
CA ILE A 233 32.29 -10.29 -0.86
C ILE A 233 33.61 -10.94 -0.46
N ALA A 234 34.28 -11.57 -1.43
CA ALA A 234 35.57 -12.25 -1.25
C ALA A 234 36.75 -11.28 -1.01
N ARG A 235 36.69 -10.46 0.05
CA ARG A 235 37.74 -9.54 0.52
C ARG A 235 37.66 -9.36 2.03
N THR A 236 38.70 -8.78 2.62
CA THR A 236 38.68 -8.31 4.01
C THR A 236 38.52 -6.79 4.07
N PHE A 237 38.02 -6.30 5.20
CA PHE A 237 37.72 -4.90 5.45
C PHE A 237 38.49 -4.41 6.69
N PRO A 238 39.63 -3.73 6.50
CA PRO A 238 40.47 -3.27 7.62
C PRO A 238 39.78 -2.26 8.56
N LEU A 239 38.85 -1.46 8.05
CA LEU A 239 38.06 -0.53 8.85
C LEU A 239 36.64 -0.41 8.31
N ALA A 240 35.67 -0.78 9.15
CA ALA A 240 34.25 -0.67 8.86
C ALA A 240 33.54 0.35 9.77
N LEU A 241 32.43 0.90 9.29
CA LEU A 241 31.51 1.75 10.04
C LEU A 241 30.12 1.13 10.04
N ASP A 242 29.48 1.01 11.20
CA ASP A 242 28.05 0.66 11.34
C ASP A 242 27.26 1.92 11.74
N VAL A 243 26.42 2.42 10.83
CA VAL A 243 25.63 3.65 10.98
C VAL A 243 24.23 3.32 11.49
N GLY A 244 23.84 3.95 12.60
CA GLY A 244 22.59 3.63 13.28
C GLY A 244 22.63 2.23 13.90
N CYS A 245 23.77 1.87 14.48
CA CYS A 245 24.09 0.50 14.86
C CYS A 245 23.19 -0.08 15.97
N GLY A 246 22.49 0.76 16.74
CA GLY A 246 21.73 0.34 17.91
C GLY A 246 22.61 -0.44 18.90
N LYS A 247 22.21 -1.68 19.21
CA LYS A 247 22.99 -2.61 20.05
C LYS A 247 24.04 -3.41 19.27
N SER A 248 24.37 -3.02 18.03
CA SER A 248 25.35 -3.68 17.16
C SER A 248 24.95 -5.09 16.72
N HIS A 249 23.72 -5.25 16.23
CA HIS A 249 23.14 -6.55 15.82
C HIS A 249 23.90 -7.24 14.67
N ILE A 250 24.61 -6.48 13.83
CA ILE A 250 25.40 -7.06 12.73
C ILE A 250 26.70 -7.68 13.26
N ALA A 251 27.39 -7.00 14.18
CA ALA A 251 28.74 -7.36 14.59
C ALA A 251 28.86 -8.73 15.27
N GLN A 252 27.80 -9.21 15.93
CA GLN A 252 27.78 -10.54 16.54
C GLN A 252 27.89 -11.68 15.50
N HIS A 253 27.59 -11.39 14.24
CA HIS A 253 27.66 -12.34 13.12
C HIS A 253 28.90 -12.14 12.24
N LEU A 254 29.75 -11.16 12.57
CA LEU A 254 30.97 -10.88 11.81
C LEU A 254 32.20 -11.39 12.58
N THR A 255 33.23 -11.76 11.83
CA THR A 255 34.50 -12.24 12.39
C THR A 255 35.63 -11.25 12.14
N LYS A 256 36.64 -11.27 13.02
CA LYS A 256 37.81 -10.38 12.94
C LYS A 256 38.68 -10.62 11.70
N GLU A 257 38.60 -11.82 11.10
CA GLU A 257 39.30 -12.17 9.86
C GLU A 257 38.73 -11.43 8.65
N VAL A 258 37.43 -11.13 8.66
CA VAL A 258 36.76 -10.41 7.56
C VAL A 258 36.68 -8.91 7.86
N VAL A 259 36.36 -8.52 9.09
CA VAL A 259 36.31 -7.11 9.51
C VAL A 259 37.27 -6.90 10.67
N GLU A 260 38.38 -6.22 10.43
CA GLU A 260 39.45 -6.11 11.43
C GLU A 260 39.10 -5.14 12.57
N ARG A 261 38.39 -4.03 12.26
CA ARG A 261 37.97 -3.01 13.22
C ARG A 261 36.64 -2.41 12.80
N LEU A 262 35.78 -2.16 13.79
CA LEU A 262 34.44 -1.63 13.57
C LEU A 262 34.20 -0.35 14.38
N VAL A 263 33.79 0.71 13.70
CA VAL A 263 33.29 1.93 14.33
C VAL A 263 31.78 1.82 14.42
N LEU A 264 31.23 1.97 15.62
CA LEU A 264 29.78 1.92 15.89
C LEU A 264 29.26 3.33 16.08
N ALA A 265 28.35 3.78 15.21
CA ALA A 265 27.76 5.11 15.27
C ALA A 265 26.25 5.03 15.52
N ASP A 266 25.77 5.68 16.58
CA ASP A 266 24.34 5.81 16.87
C ASP A 266 24.04 7.14 17.58
N THR A 267 22.77 7.55 17.60
CA THR A 267 22.27 8.70 18.35
C THR A 267 21.93 8.37 19.80
N SER A 268 21.82 7.09 20.15
CA SER A 268 21.47 6.60 21.48
C SER A 268 22.71 6.07 22.22
N GLU A 269 23.18 6.84 23.19
CA GLU A 269 24.24 6.41 24.11
C GLU A 269 23.85 5.14 24.88
N ASP A 270 22.59 5.04 25.31
CA ASP A 270 22.05 3.86 25.99
C ASP A 270 22.18 2.59 25.14
N SER A 271 21.94 2.68 23.83
CA SER A 271 22.08 1.55 22.90
C SER A 271 23.56 1.13 22.71
N LEU A 272 24.47 2.11 22.59
CA LEU A 272 25.91 1.87 22.48
C LEU A 272 26.50 1.22 23.75
N ASN A 273 25.98 1.59 24.91
CA ASN A 273 26.37 1.01 26.20
C ASN A 273 25.87 -0.42 26.37
N GLN A 274 24.74 -0.77 25.74
CA GLN A 274 24.15 -2.11 25.73
C GLN A 274 24.53 -2.92 24.49
N ARG A 275 25.59 -2.52 23.78
CA ARG A 275 26.04 -3.24 22.58
C ARG A 275 26.34 -4.71 22.91
N ARG A 276 26.04 -5.57 21.94
CA ARG A 276 26.32 -6.99 22.01
C ARG A 276 27.82 -7.24 21.92
N GLY A 277 28.26 -8.34 22.54
CA GLY A 277 29.65 -8.77 22.44
C GLY A 277 29.97 -9.27 21.03
N CYS A 278 31.14 -8.90 20.52
CA CYS A 278 31.70 -9.42 19.27
C CYS A 278 33.21 -9.58 19.41
N GLU A 279 33.82 -10.38 18.54
CA GLU A 279 35.28 -10.57 18.50
C GLU A 279 36.02 -9.37 17.90
N ILE A 280 35.32 -8.55 17.11
CA ILE A 280 35.89 -7.40 16.41
C ILE A 280 36.15 -6.27 17.40
N PRO A 281 37.34 -5.66 17.41
CA PRO A 281 37.60 -4.43 18.15
C PRO A 281 36.66 -3.30 17.73
N THR A 282 35.80 -2.85 18.65
CA THR A 282 34.81 -1.79 18.41
C THR A 282 35.20 -0.44 19.00
N ARG A 283 34.92 0.66 18.30
CA ARG A 283 34.93 2.02 18.85
C ARG A 283 33.56 2.69 18.68
N CYS A 284 32.95 3.11 19.77
CA CYS A 284 31.65 3.79 19.74
C CYS A 284 31.81 5.30 19.49
N VAL A 285 30.90 5.88 18.69
CA VAL A 285 30.80 7.31 18.39
C VAL A 285 29.34 7.71 18.47
N LEU A 286 29.04 8.75 19.25
CA LEU A 286 27.70 9.35 19.27
C LEU A 286 27.56 10.26 18.05
N ALA A 287 26.72 9.87 17.10
CA ALA A 287 26.57 10.58 15.82
C ALA A 287 25.15 10.44 15.26
N ASP A 288 24.69 11.48 14.54
CA ASP A 288 23.46 11.41 13.76
C ASP A 288 23.74 10.82 12.39
N GLU A 289 22.88 9.90 11.93
CA GLU A 289 23.00 9.25 10.62
C GLU A 289 22.90 10.27 9.47
N GLU A 290 22.23 11.42 9.69
CA GLU A 290 22.17 12.53 8.73
C GLU A 290 23.40 13.43 8.74
N PHE A 291 24.32 13.30 9.70
CA PHE A 291 25.50 14.18 9.86
C PHE A 291 26.71 13.39 10.37
N LEU A 292 27.33 12.61 9.47
CA LEU A 292 28.44 11.72 9.82
C LEU A 292 29.71 12.51 10.16
N PRO A 293 30.30 12.36 11.37
CA PRO A 293 31.44 13.15 11.82
C PRO A 293 32.78 12.52 11.41
N PHE A 294 32.89 12.03 10.17
CA PHE A 294 34.07 11.32 9.68
C PHE A 294 34.67 12.00 8.44
N PRO A 295 36.00 11.98 8.28
CA PRO A 295 36.63 12.44 7.06
C PRO A 295 36.23 11.59 5.85
N GLU A 296 36.31 12.17 4.66
CA GLU A 296 36.15 11.45 3.41
C GLU A 296 37.20 10.34 3.26
N ASN A 297 36.87 9.27 2.53
CA ASN A 297 37.79 8.17 2.21
C ASN A 297 38.44 7.50 3.44
N THR A 298 37.65 7.26 4.48
CA THR A 298 38.10 6.66 5.74
C THR A 298 37.83 5.16 5.82
N PHE A 299 36.64 4.71 5.38
CA PHE A 299 36.15 3.35 5.63
C PHE A 299 36.21 2.47 4.38
N ASP A 300 36.53 1.19 4.56
CA ASP A 300 36.49 0.18 3.50
C ASP A 300 35.08 -0.39 3.32
N LEU A 301 34.30 -0.42 4.41
CA LEU A 301 32.94 -0.93 4.48
C LEU A 301 32.09 0.03 5.32
N VAL A 302 30.88 0.37 4.84
CA VAL A 302 29.85 1.01 5.65
C VAL A 302 28.63 0.09 5.70
N LEU A 303 28.14 -0.15 6.89
CA LEU A 303 26.97 -0.96 7.21
C LEU A 303 25.87 -0.06 7.76
N SER A 304 24.62 -0.42 7.52
CA SER A 304 23.50 0.09 8.30
C SER A 304 22.36 -0.90 8.28
N SER A 305 21.87 -1.31 9.45
CA SER A 305 20.74 -2.25 9.55
C SER A 305 19.60 -1.61 10.32
N MET A 306 18.41 -1.57 9.69
CA MET A 306 17.16 -1.16 10.32
C MET A 306 17.21 0.24 10.96
N SER A 307 17.90 1.21 10.32
CA SER A 307 17.98 2.59 10.82
C SER A 307 17.61 3.67 9.81
N LEU A 308 18.10 3.58 8.56
CA LEU A 308 17.99 4.67 7.59
C LEU A 308 16.56 5.00 7.14
N HIS A 309 15.57 4.14 7.39
CA HIS A 309 14.15 4.43 7.13
C HIS A 309 13.57 5.53 8.03
N TRP A 310 14.32 6.00 9.04
CA TRP A 310 13.92 7.05 9.98
C TRP A 310 14.58 8.41 9.73
N ILE A 311 15.15 8.64 8.54
CA ILE A 311 15.83 9.89 8.19
C ILE A 311 15.01 10.72 7.20
N ASN A 312 15.06 12.04 7.36
CA ASN A 312 14.35 13.01 6.55
C ASN A 312 15.11 13.37 5.27
N ASP A 313 16.45 13.36 5.31
CA ASP A 313 17.31 13.57 4.13
C ASP A 313 18.07 12.29 3.76
N LEU A 314 17.34 11.27 3.32
CA LEU A 314 17.91 10.01 2.84
C LEU A 314 18.91 10.18 1.68
N PRO A 315 18.66 11.02 0.66
CA PRO A 315 19.67 11.32 -0.36
C PRO A 315 20.95 11.93 0.21
N GLY A 316 20.83 12.87 1.16
CA GLY A 316 21.97 13.50 1.82
C GLY A 316 22.78 12.54 2.69
N ALA A 317 22.10 11.64 3.41
CA ALA A 317 22.76 10.58 4.19
C ALA A 317 23.53 9.61 3.27
N PHE A 318 22.94 9.16 2.17
CA PHE A 318 23.64 8.32 1.20
C PHE A 318 24.87 9.00 0.60
N LYS A 319 24.81 10.31 0.31
CA LYS A 319 26.00 11.06 -0.15
C LYS A 319 27.10 11.09 0.90
N GLN A 320 26.76 11.25 2.18
CA GLN A 320 27.75 11.21 3.25
C GLN A 320 28.36 9.82 3.44
N ILE A 321 27.55 8.78 3.38
CA ILE A 321 28.02 7.38 3.40
C ILE A 321 28.99 7.14 2.24
N GLN A 322 28.65 7.58 1.03
CA GLN A 322 29.53 7.48 -0.14
C GLN A 322 30.84 8.27 0.06
N ALA A 323 30.76 9.47 0.65
CA ALA A 323 31.91 10.33 0.85
C ALA A 323 32.92 9.70 1.84
N VAL A 324 32.45 9.14 2.96
CA VAL A 324 33.31 8.52 3.99
C VAL A 324 33.91 7.18 3.55
N LEU A 325 33.33 6.50 2.55
CA LEU A 325 33.93 5.31 1.94
C LEU A 325 35.21 5.67 1.17
N LYS A 326 36.23 4.82 1.25
CA LYS A 326 37.38 4.85 0.35
C LYS A 326 36.95 4.53 -1.09
N PRO A 327 37.75 4.90 -2.11
CA PRO A 327 37.55 4.38 -3.45
C PRO A 327 37.54 2.85 -3.42
N ASP A 328 36.60 2.23 -4.14
CA ASP A 328 36.31 0.78 -4.10
C ASP A 328 35.76 0.25 -2.75
N GLY A 329 35.41 1.13 -1.83
CA GLY A 329 34.67 0.77 -0.62
C GLY A 329 33.19 0.46 -0.91
N VAL A 330 32.58 -0.34 -0.05
CA VAL A 330 31.20 -0.82 -0.22
C VAL A 330 30.27 -0.35 0.90
N PHE A 331 29.07 0.03 0.51
CA PHE A 331 27.94 0.21 1.42
C PHE A 331 27.02 -1.00 1.33
N ILE A 332 26.65 -1.56 2.49
CA ILE A 332 25.60 -2.58 2.61
C ILE A 332 24.57 -2.09 3.63
N GLY A 333 23.33 -1.94 3.18
CA GLY A 333 22.23 -1.40 3.98
C GLY A 333 21.02 -2.32 4.02
N ALA A 334 20.27 -2.28 5.11
CA ALA A 334 18.94 -2.88 5.23
C ALA A 334 17.97 -1.85 5.82
N VAL A 335 16.82 -1.66 5.16
CA VAL A 335 15.74 -0.76 5.61
C VAL A 335 14.39 -1.45 5.49
N VAL A 336 13.41 -1.03 6.31
CA VAL A 336 12.03 -1.50 6.11
C VAL A 336 11.39 -0.82 4.90
N GLY A 337 10.64 -1.60 4.12
CA GLY A 337 9.97 -1.20 2.90
C GLY A 337 8.52 -0.77 3.11
N GLY A 338 7.93 -0.16 2.06
CA GLY A 338 6.57 0.38 2.03
C GLY A 338 5.46 -0.55 2.51
N GLU A 339 5.55 -1.84 2.18
CA GLU A 339 4.51 -2.84 2.48
C GLU A 339 4.62 -3.44 3.88
N THR A 340 5.63 -3.05 4.66
CA THR A 340 5.77 -3.45 6.07
C THR A 340 4.50 -3.14 6.87
N LEU A 341 4.03 -4.13 7.61
CA LEU A 341 2.87 -4.08 8.50
C LEU A 341 1.56 -3.68 7.81
N TYR A 342 1.38 -3.99 6.53
CA TYR A 342 0.15 -3.64 5.80
C TYR A 342 -1.10 -4.19 6.51
N GLN A 343 -1.04 -5.37 7.12
CA GLN A 343 -2.17 -5.95 7.87
C GLN A 343 -2.60 -5.05 9.04
N LEU A 344 -1.63 -4.60 9.86
CA LEU A 344 -1.86 -3.68 10.98
C LEU A 344 -2.41 -2.34 10.48
N ARG A 345 -1.81 -1.82 9.40
CA ARG A 345 -2.19 -0.53 8.80
C ARG A 345 -3.64 -0.54 8.35
N CYS A 346 -4.01 -1.52 7.54
CA CYS A 346 -5.36 -1.65 6.99
C CYS A 346 -6.39 -1.86 8.11
N SER A 347 -6.08 -2.71 9.10
CA SER A 347 -6.99 -2.99 10.22
C SER A 347 -7.28 -1.74 11.05
N LEU A 348 -6.26 -0.94 11.38
CA LEU A 348 -6.43 0.32 12.11
C LEU A 348 -7.17 1.37 11.28
N GLN A 349 -6.86 1.48 9.99
CA GLN A 349 -7.53 2.44 9.09
C GLN A 349 -9.02 2.14 8.95
N LEU A 350 -9.38 0.87 8.76
CA LEU A 350 -10.78 0.44 8.67
C LEU A 350 -11.52 0.69 9.98
N ALA A 351 -10.90 0.33 11.11
CA ALA A 351 -11.48 0.53 12.43
C ALA A 351 -11.75 2.01 12.74
N GLU A 352 -10.76 2.89 12.54
CA GLU A 352 -10.97 4.32 12.79
C GLU A 352 -11.98 4.91 11.81
N THR A 353 -11.97 4.50 10.54
CA THR A 353 -12.95 4.99 9.56
C THR A 353 -14.37 4.65 9.98
N GLU A 354 -14.61 3.43 10.47
CA GLU A 354 -15.91 3.00 10.97
C GLU A 354 -16.31 3.72 12.26
N ARG A 355 -15.38 3.84 13.22
CA ARG A 355 -15.67 4.31 14.60
C ARG A 355 -15.65 5.83 14.74
N GLU A 356 -14.81 6.50 13.97
CA GLU A 356 -14.47 7.92 14.13
C GLU A 356 -14.79 8.76 12.89
N GLY A 357 -15.14 8.14 11.76
CA GLY A 357 -15.47 8.83 10.51
C GLY A 357 -14.25 9.36 9.74
N GLY A 358 -13.06 8.86 10.06
CA GLY A 358 -11.78 9.18 9.43
C GLY A 358 -10.66 8.32 10.02
N PHE A 359 -9.42 8.47 9.58
CA PHE A 359 -8.28 7.72 10.13
C PHE A 359 -7.02 8.58 10.18
N SER A 360 -6.04 8.12 10.96
CA SER A 360 -4.69 8.69 11.03
C SER A 360 -3.64 7.66 10.60
N PRO A 361 -2.48 8.06 10.05
CA PRO A 361 -1.38 7.13 9.85
C PRO A 361 -0.85 6.64 11.21
N HIS A 362 -0.99 5.34 11.46
CA HIS A 362 -0.40 4.64 12.61
C HIS A 362 0.90 3.92 12.28
N ILE A 363 1.21 3.79 10.99
CA ILE A 363 2.47 3.24 10.47
C ILE A 363 3.16 4.34 9.69
N SER A 364 4.47 4.46 9.89
CA SER A 364 5.27 5.46 9.22
C SER A 364 5.35 5.20 7.71
N PRO A 365 5.43 6.26 6.88
CA PRO A 365 5.63 6.10 5.45
C PRO A 365 7.07 5.61 5.19
N TYR A 366 7.22 4.44 4.58
CA TYR A 366 8.52 3.87 4.23
C TYR A 366 8.79 3.98 2.72
N THR A 367 10.06 3.83 2.35
CA THR A 367 10.51 3.93 0.95
C THR A 367 10.06 2.72 0.13
N ALA A 368 9.68 2.96 -1.12
CA ALA A 368 9.39 1.90 -2.08
C ALA A 368 10.70 1.37 -2.72
N VAL A 369 10.72 0.08 -3.06
CA VAL A 369 11.91 -0.58 -3.66
C VAL A 369 12.40 0.14 -4.91
N SER A 370 11.47 0.61 -5.76
CA SER A 370 11.76 1.29 -7.02
C SER A 370 12.56 2.58 -6.85
N ASP A 371 12.52 3.19 -5.68
CA ASP A 371 13.14 4.48 -5.42
C ASP A 371 14.58 4.33 -4.94
N LEU A 372 14.92 3.25 -4.22
CA LEU A 372 16.24 3.04 -3.62
C LEU A 372 17.37 3.03 -4.65
N GLY A 373 17.20 2.33 -5.78
CA GLY A 373 18.22 2.30 -6.83
C GLY A 373 18.50 3.69 -7.42
N ASN A 374 17.47 4.50 -7.60
CA ASN A 374 17.61 5.89 -8.08
C ASN A 374 18.31 6.77 -7.04
N LEU A 375 17.96 6.62 -5.76
CA LEU A 375 18.55 7.38 -4.66
C LEU A 375 20.06 7.08 -4.51
N LEU A 376 20.43 5.80 -4.52
CA LEU A 376 21.83 5.37 -4.46
C LEU A 376 22.62 5.85 -5.69
N GLY A 377 22.04 5.73 -6.88
CA GLY A 377 22.66 6.23 -8.11
C GLY A 377 22.90 7.75 -8.07
N GLN A 378 21.93 8.52 -7.57
CA GLN A 378 22.06 9.97 -7.40
C GLN A 378 23.08 10.36 -6.30
N ALA A 379 23.29 9.49 -5.31
CA ALA A 379 24.33 9.66 -4.30
C ALA A 379 25.74 9.32 -4.81
N GLY A 380 25.86 8.76 -6.03
CA GLY A 380 27.14 8.48 -6.67
C GLY A 380 27.69 7.08 -6.41
N PHE A 381 26.84 6.13 -5.99
CA PHE A 381 27.20 4.71 -5.94
C PHE A 381 27.09 4.07 -7.33
N ASN A 382 27.91 3.05 -7.59
CA ASN A 382 27.80 2.17 -8.76
C ASN A 382 27.62 0.70 -8.33
N MET A 383 27.47 -0.21 -9.31
CA MET A 383 27.27 -1.65 -9.08
C MET A 383 26.16 -1.94 -8.06
N LEU A 384 25.03 -1.26 -8.25
CA LEU A 384 23.91 -1.30 -7.32
C LEU A 384 23.20 -2.66 -7.37
N THR A 385 22.99 -3.24 -6.20
CA THR A 385 22.10 -4.39 -6.00
C THR A 385 21.03 -3.98 -5.00
N VAL A 386 19.77 -4.29 -5.29
CA VAL A 386 18.65 -4.06 -4.38
C VAL A 386 17.81 -5.33 -4.36
N ASP A 387 17.69 -5.93 -3.18
CA ASP A 387 16.89 -7.13 -2.96
C ASP A 387 15.74 -6.80 -2.00
N LEU A 388 14.67 -7.59 -2.08
CA LEU A 388 13.55 -7.55 -1.15
C LEU A 388 13.40 -8.94 -0.55
N ASP A 389 13.39 -9.00 0.78
CA ASP A 389 12.98 -10.18 1.52
C ASP A 389 11.73 -9.86 2.34
N GLU A 390 10.78 -10.78 2.35
CA GLU A 390 9.62 -10.74 3.23
C GLU A 390 9.89 -11.59 4.48
N ILE A 391 9.73 -11.02 5.66
CA ILE A 391 9.78 -11.72 6.94
C ILE A 391 8.40 -11.64 7.58
N GLN A 392 7.75 -12.79 7.78
CA GLN A 392 6.48 -12.86 8.49
C GLN A 392 6.70 -13.37 9.91
N VAL A 393 6.11 -12.70 10.89
CA VAL A 393 6.10 -13.11 12.30
C VAL A 393 4.66 -13.24 12.76
N ASP A 394 4.30 -14.38 13.34
CA ASP A 394 2.95 -14.64 13.81
C ASP A 394 2.80 -14.28 15.30
N TYR A 395 1.72 -13.59 15.63
CA TYR A 395 1.42 -13.09 16.97
C TYR A 395 0.08 -13.60 17.49
N PRO A 396 -0.12 -13.70 18.80
CA PRO A 396 -1.42 -14.06 19.37
C PRO A 396 -2.54 -13.07 18.99
N SER A 397 -2.23 -11.78 18.88
CA SER A 397 -3.17 -10.75 18.45
C SER A 397 -2.47 -9.47 18.00
N ILE A 398 -3.25 -8.50 17.51
CA ILE A 398 -2.78 -7.15 17.19
C ILE A 398 -2.10 -6.45 18.38
N PHE A 399 -2.45 -6.80 19.62
CA PHE A 399 -1.92 -6.13 20.81
C PHE A 399 -0.47 -6.49 21.06
N GLU A 400 -0.10 -7.75 20.85
CA GLU A 400 1.28 -8.21 20.93
C GLU A 400 2.12 -7.60 19.81
N VAL A 401 1.58 -7.49 18.58
CA VAL A 401 2.25 -6.76 17.48
C VAL A 401 2.58 -5.33 17.90
N MET A 402 1.60 -4.59 18.43
CA MET A 402 1.82 -3.21 18.87
C MET A 402 2.80 -3.11 20.05
N THR A 403 2.77 -4.07 20.97
CA THR A 403 3.69 -4.13 22.12
C THR A 403 5.12 -4.37 21.67
N ASP A 404 5.33 -5.31 20.75
CA ASP A 404 6.65 -5.60 20.20
C ASP A 404 7.20 -4.43 19.38
N LEU A 405 6.38 -3.77 18.56
CA LEU A 405 6.79 -2.56 17.84
C LEU A 405 7.19 -1.41 18.78
N GLN A 406 6.54 -1.30 19.94
CA GLN A 406 6.99 -0.40 21.00
C GLN A 406 8.33 -0.88 21.55
N GLY A 407 8.44 -2.15 21.95
CA GLY A 407 9.63 -2.76 22.56
C GLY A 407 10.87 -2.70 21.68
N MET A 408 10.71 -2.81 20.35
CA MET A 408 11.74 -2.63 19.32
C MET A 408 12.16 -1.17 19.12
N GLY A 409 11.37 -0.23 19.65
CA GLY A 409 11.48 1.18 19.36
C GLY A 409 11.11 1.52 17.91
N GLU A 410 10.29 0.72 17.22
CA GLU A 410 9.87 0.90 15.81
C GLU A 410 8.48 1.53 15.66
N SER A 411 7.91 2.05 16.75
CA SER A 411 6.66 2.81 16.73
C SER A 411 6.72 4.03 15.79
N ASN A 412 5.56 4.40 15.24
CA ASN A 412 5.42 5.51 14.31
C ASN A 412 5.91 6.84 14.90
N CYS A 413 6.73 7.57 14.14
CA CYS A 413 7.22 8.90 14.51
C CYS A 413 6.92 9.97 13.46
N ALA A 414 6.01 9.73 12.51
CA ALA A 414 5.61 10.75 11.54
C ALA A 414 4.95 11.96 12.23
N TRP A 415 5.16 13.18 11.72
CA TRP A 415 4.57 14.40 12.31
C TRP A 415 3.04 14.44 12.28
N ASN A 416 2.43 13.78 11.29
CA ASN A 416 0.97 13.70 11.11
C ASN A 416 0.33 12.53 11.89
N ARG A 417 1.07 11.86 12.78
CA ARG A 417 0.54 10.79 13.63
C ARG A 417 -0.46 11.31 14.65
N LYS A 418 -1.46 10.50 14.98
CA LYS A 418 -2.33 10.73 16.14
C LYS A 418 -1.59 10.31 17.41
N SER A 419 -1.70 11.11 18.47
CA SER A 419 -1.04 10.82 19.75
C SER A 419 -1.75 9.76 20.59
N VAL A 420 -3.03 9.48 20.31
CA VAL A 420 -3.88 8.57 21.08
C VAL A 420 -4.68 7.69 20.14
N LEU A 421 -4.64 6.38 20.37
CA LEU A 421 -5.52 5.41 19.72
C LEU A 421 -6.66 5.05 20.70
N HIS A 422 -7.91 5.27 20.28
CA HIS A 422 -9.06 5.03 21.15
C HIS A 422 -9.30 3.53 21.35
N ARG A 423 -9.78 3.16 22.54
CA ARG A 423 -10.04 1.76 22.92
C ARG A 423 -11.00 1.07 21.96
N ASP A 424 -12.08 1.74 21.58
CA ASP A 424 -13.08 1.18 20.68
C ASP A 424 -12.49 0.91 19.29
N SER A 425 -11.64 1.82 18.80
CA SER A 425 -10.90 1.66 17.55
C SER A 425 -9.89 0.50 17.63
N MET A 426 -9.20 0.31 18.76
CA MET A 426 -8.31 -0.85 18.96
C MET A 426 -9.07 -2.18 18.95
N LEU A 427 -10.22 -2.25 19.64
CA LEU A 427 -11.02 -3.47 19.69
C LEU A 427 -11.62 -3.81 18.33
N ALA A 428 -12.10 -2.80 17.59
CA ALA A 428 -12.56 -2.97 16.22
C ALA A 428 -11.41 -3.42 15.31
N ALA A 429 -10.23 -2.81 15.42
CA ALA A 429 -9.04 -3.20 14.66
C ALA A 429 -8.62 -4.65 14.95
N ALA A 430 -8.67 -5.09 16.22
CA ALA A 430 -8.38 -6.48 16.60
C ALA A 430 -9.32 -7.47 15.92
N ALA A 431 -10.62 -7.18 15.89
CA ALA A 431 -11.61 -8.01 15.21
C ALA A 431 -11.37 -8.05 13.69
N ILE A 432 -11.12 -6.89 13.07
CA ILE A 432 -10.85 -6.78 11.63
C ILE A 432 -9.56 -7.53 11.26
N TYR A 433 -8.50 -7.36 12.03
CA TYR A 433 -7.21 -8.00 11.77
C TYR A 433 -7.36 -9.53 11.76
N ARG A 434 -8.00 -10.08 12.80
CA ARG A 434 -8.22 -11.52 12.91
C ARG A 434 -9.13 -12.06 11.80
N GLU A 435 -10.18 -11.34 11.43
CA GLU A 435 -11.09 -11.79 10.37
C GLU A 435 -10.44 -11.76 8.99
N MET A 436 -9.65 -10.72 8.69
CA MET A 436 -9.04 -10.56 7.38
C MET A 436 -7.76 -11.37 7.18
N TYR A 437 -6.96 -11.53 8.24
CA TYR A 437 -5.60 -12.05 8.14
C TYR A 437 -5.30 -13.19 9.12
N GLY A 438 -6.21 -13.51 10.05
CA GLY A 438 -5.95 -14.51 11.09
C GLY A 438 -5.77 -15.92 10.53
N HIS A 439 -4.88 -16.67 11.17
CA HIS A 439 -4.64 -18.08 10.89
C HIS A 439 -5.67 -18.98 11.58
N PRO A 440 -5.83 -20.24 11.12
CA PRO A 440 -6.77 -21.19 11.72
C PRO A 440 -6.51 -21.50 13.20
N ASP A 441 -5.28 -21.30 13.68
CA ASP A 441 -4.87 -21.48 15.08
C ASP A 441 -5.18 -20.27 15.98
N GLY A 442 -5.70 -19.18 15.39
CA GLY A 442 -6.07 -17.94 16.08
C GLY A 442 -4.96 -16.89 16.13
N SER A 443 -3.76 -17.18 15.62
CA SER A 443 -2.68 -16.20 15.49
C SER A 443 -2.94 -15.21 14.33
N VAL A 444 -2.22 -14.10 14.32
CA VAL A 444 -2.27 -13.09 13.26
C VAL A 444 -0.86 -12.79 12.73
N PRO A 445 -0.67 -12.64 11.41
CA PRO A 445 0.63 -12.40 10.82
C PRO A 445 0.98 -10.90 10.80
N ALA A 446 2.23 -10.57 11.12
CA ALA A 446 2.82 -9.27 10.80
C ALA A 446 3.93 -9.44 9.77
N THR A 447 3.75 -8.83 8.59
CA THR A 447 4.73 -8.88 7.51
C THR A 447 5.71 -7.71 7.61
N PHE A 448 7.00 -7.98 7.48
CA PHE A 448 8.08 -7.01 7.42
C PHE A 448 8.80 -7.15 6.08
N ASP A 449 8.71 -6.12 5.25
CA ASP A 449 9.46 -6.04 4.00
C ASP A 449 10.83 -5.44 4.30
N ILE A 450 11.89 -6.22 4.09
CA ILE A 450 13.26 -5.77 4.30
C ILE A 450 13.92 -5.58 2.95
N LEU A 451 14.32 -4.33 2.70
CA LEU A 451 15.01 -3.93 1.48
C LEU A 451 16.51 -3.91 1.76
N TYR A 452 17.22 -4.84 1.14
CA TYR A 452 18.68 -4.88 1.18
C TYR A 452 19.24 -4.09 0.01
N MET A 453 20.34 -3.39 0.25
CA MET A 453 21.01 -2.63 -0.79
C MET A 453 22.51 -2.75 -0.67
N ILE A 454 23.17 -2.93 -1.81
CA ILE A 454 24.62 -2.91 -1.94
C ILE A 454 24.98 -1.84 -2.96
N GLY A 455 25.91 -0.96 -2.60
CA GLY A 455 26.41 0.09 -3.48
C GLY A 455 27.89 0.31 -3.30
N TRP A 456 28.60 0.47 -4.41
CA TRP A 456 30.05 0.62 -4.41
C TRP A 456 30.46 2.07 -4.65
N LYS A 457 31.51 2.54 -3.98
CA LYS A 457 32.14 3.81 -4.34
C LYS A 457 32.95 3.60 -5.63
N PRO A 458 32.73 4.39 -6.68
CA PRO A 458 33.42 4.20 -7.95
C PRO A 458 34.94 4.23 -7.82
N HIS A 459 35.62 3.29 -8.48
CA HIS A 459 37.07 3.27 -8.59
C HIS A 459 37.52 2.56 -9.88
N GLU A 460 38.71 2.90 -10.37
CA GLU A 460 39.20 2.39 -11.67
C GLU A 460 39.56 0.90 -11.63
N SER A 461 39.86 0.34 -10.45
CA SER A 461 40.17 -1.09 -10.28
C SER A 461 38.95 -2.00 -10.45
N GLN A 462 37.75 -1.43 -10.45
CA GLN A 462 36.51 -2.17 -10.54
C GLN A 462 36.32 -2.80 -11.91
N ALA A 463 35.75 -4.01 -11.94
CA ALA A 463 35.46 -4.71 -13.17
C ALA A 463 34.53 -3.88 -14.06
N LYS A 464 35.01 -3.56 -15.27
CA LYS A 464 34.22 -2.84 -16.25
C LYS A 464 33.31 -3.82 -16.99
N PRO A 465 32.03 -3.48 -17.24
CA PRO A 465 31.16 -4.30 -18.08
C PRO A 465 31.85 -4.60 -19.42
N ALA A 466 31.77 -5.85 -19.84
CA ALA A 466 32.28 -6.23 -21.15
C ALA A 466 31.60 -5.39 -22.25
N LYS A 467 32.34 -5.08 -23.33
CA LYS A 467 31.78 -4.28 -24.42
C LYS A 467 30.55 -5.01 -24.97
N ARG A 468 29.44 -4.28 -25.18
CA ARG A 468 28.22 -4.88 -25.74
C ARG A 468 28.54 -5.60 -27.05
N GLY A 469 28.22 -6.90 -27.12
CA GLY A 469 28.54 -7.76 -28.27
C GLY A 469 29.86 -8.54 -28.16
N SER A 470 30.62 -8.42 -27.07
CA SER A 470 31.85 -9.19 -26.84
C SER A 470 31.62 -10.56 -26.17
N ALA A 471 30.38 -11.05 -26.16
CA ALA A 471 30.07 -12.38 -25.64
C ALA A 471 30.66 -13.42 -26.59
N THR A 472 31.63 -14.20 -26.12
CA THR A 472 32.34 -15.22 -26.90
C THR A 472 31.75 -16.62 -26.71
N VAL A 473 30.82 -16.78 -25.77
CA VAL A 473 30.23 -18.06 -25.40
C VAL A 473 28.71 -17.93 -25.40
N SER A 474 28.03 -18.87 -26.05
CA SER A 474 26.57 -18.93 -26.09
C SER A 474 26.03 -19.76 -24.93
N PHE A 475 24.84 -19.42 -24.42
CA PHE A 475 24.12 -20.27 -23.45
C PHE A 475 23.89 -21.70 -23.98
N SER A 476 23.86 -21.90 -25.31
CA SER A 476 23.79 -23.24 -25.91
C SER A 476 25.01 -24.12 -25.61
N ASP A 477 26.16 -23.51 -25.32
CA ASP A 477 27.41 -24.23 -25.04
C ASP A 477 27.50 -24.76 -23.59
N LEU A 478 26.57 -24.37 -22.69
CA LEU A 478 26.48 -24.93 -21.34
C LEU A 478 26.26 -26.45 -21.33
N SER A 479 25.58 -26.98 -22.35
CA SER A 479 25.38 -28.41 -22.55
C SER A 479 26.70 -29.19 -22.71
N LYS A 480 27.77 -28.54 -23.17
CA LYS A 480 29.09 -29.14 -23.35
C LYS A 480 29.91 -29.21 -22.06
N VAL A 481 29.61 -28.34 -21.09
CA VAL A 481 30.33 -28.24 -19.81
C VAL A 481 30.05 -29.45 -18.91
N GLY A 482 28.84 -30.02 -18.98
CA GLY A 482 28.48 -31.25 -18.24
C GLY A 482 29.21 -32.51 -18.72
N HIS A 483 29.75 -32.52 -19.93
CA HIS A 483 30.48 -33.67 -20.49
C HIS A 483 31.97 -33.69 -20.15
N THR A 484 32.55 -32.56 -19.76
CA THR A 484 33.97 -32.46 -19.34
C THR A 484 34.18 -32.93 -17.90
N VAL A 485 33.24 -32.69 -16.99
CA VAL A 485 33.37 -33.08 -15.57
C VAL A 485 33.28 -34.61 -15.39
N ALA A 486 32.59 -35.33 -16.27
CA ALA A 486 32.45 -36.78 -16.21
C ALA A 486 33.69 -37.57 -16.71
N LYS A 487 34.74 -36.90 -17.22
CA LYS A 487 35.94 -37.55 -17.74
C LYS A 487 37.19 -37.40 -16.87
N GLU A 488 37.10 -36.63 -15.78
CA GLU A 488 38.19 -36.43 -14.82
C GLU A 488 37.79 -36.95 -13.44
N THR A 489 37.51 -38.25 -13.36
CA THR A 489 37.57 -39.02 -12.12
C THR A 489 38.25 -40.35 -12.44
N PRO A 490 39.48 -40.60 -11.97
CA PRO A 490 40.10 -41.92 -12.09
C PRO A 490 39.40 -42.96 -11.23
#